data_AF-A0A817LR52-F1
#
_entry.id   AF-A0A817LR52-F1
#
_cell.length_a   1.000
_cell.length_b   1.000
_cell.length_c   1.000
_cell.angle_alpha   90.00
_cell.angle_beta   90.00
_cell.angle_gamma   90.00
#
_symmetry.space_group_name_H-M   'P 1'
#
loop_
_entity.id
_entity.type
_entity.pdbx_description
1 polymer ?
#
loop_
_entity_poly.entity_id
_entity_poly.type
_entity_poly.pdbx_seq_one_letter_code
_entity_poly.pdbx_strand_id
1 'polypeptide(L)'
;MPEEPIPSYTIKDVWAHNAEEEFRAIRKLIVKYPYVAMDTEFPGIVVRPLGEFKTTAEYQYQCLKLNVDFLKIIQLGLTFMDSQGKSPPGVCSYQFNFNFNLAMDMYAQDSIELLQKSGIQFKKHEEEGIDPHLFAELLTTSGVVFMENVTWLSFHAYVFHLKAM
;
A
#
# COMPACT_ATOMS: atom_id res chain seq x y z
N MET A 1 -21.23 15.78 -31.72
CA MET A 1 -20.83 16.12 -30.34
C MET A 1 -19.31 16.10 -30.31
N PRO A 2 -18.62 17.11 -29.77
CA PRO A 2 -17.18 16.97 -29.56
C PRO A 2 -16.95 15.82 -28.57
N GLU A 3 -16.09 14.87 -28.93
CA GLU A 3 -15.65 13.83 -28.00
C GLU A 3 -14.92 14.51 -26.85
N GLU A 4 -15.38 14.30 -25.62
CA GLU A 4 -14.61 14.72 -24.45
C GLU A 4 -13.25 14.00 -24.49
N PRO A 5 -12.14 14.71 -24.22
CA PRO A 5 -10.82 14.09 -24.23
C PRO A 5 -10.80 12.95 -23.21
N ILE A 6 -10.33 11.77 -23.65
CA ILE A 6 -10.19 10.59 -22.79
C ILE A 6 -9.30 11.01 -21.60
N PRO A 7 -9.78 10.90 -20.35
CA PRO A 7 -8.98 11.25 -19.20
C PRO A 7 -7.73 10.37 -19.17
N SER A 8 -6.55 11.00 -19.11
CA SER A 8 -5.32 10.26 -18.82
C SER A 8 -5.37 9.81 -17.37
N TYR A 9 -5.35 8.51 -17.13
CA TYR A 9 -5.21 7.91 -15.80
C TYR A 9 -3.76 7.49 -15.63
N THR A 10 -3.08 8.08 -14.66
CA THR A 10 -1.65 7.85 -14.43
C THR A 10 -1.43 7.32 -13.02
N ILE A 11 -0.59 6.28 -12.94
CA ILE A 11 -0.02 5.81 -11.68
C ILE A 11 1.22 6.65 -11.40
N LYS A 12 1.27 7.25 -10.20
CA LYS A 12 2.39 8.06 -9.75
C LYS A 12 3.23 7.27 -8.77
N ASP A 13 4.47 6.99 -9.16
CA ASP A 13 5.47 6.45 -8.24
C ASP A 13 5.87 7.48 -7.19
N VAL A 14 5.83 7.03 -5.94
CA VAL A 14 6.20 7.82 -4.77
C VAL A 14 7.38 7.12 -4.09
N TRP A 15 8.45 7.89 -3.91
CA TRP A 15 9.71 7.55 -3.28
C TRP A 15 10.00 8.55 -2.17
N ALA A 16 11.08 8.37 -1.41
CA ALA A 16 11.40 9.26 -0.29
C ALA A 16 11.48 10.74 -0.70
N HIS A 17 12.05 11.03 -1.88
CA HIS A 17 12.30 12.40 -2.33
C HIS A 17 11.03 13.19 -2.70
N ASN A 18 9.93 12.53 -3.09
CA ASN A 18 8.69 13.19 -3.49
C ASN A 18 7.50 12.89 -2.56
N ALA A 19 7.65 12.05 -1.54
CA ALA A 19 6.56 11.64 -0.64
C ALA A 19 5.78 12.84 -0.08
N GLU A 20 6.45 13.86 0.43
CA GLU A 20 5.76 15.04 0.96
C GLU A 20 4.95 15.80 -0.10
N GLU A 21 5.49 15.95 -1.30
CA GLU A 21 4.83 16.64 -2.40
C GLU A 21 3.55 15.92 -2.80
N GLU A 22 3.63 14.60 -2.97
CA GLU A 22 2.47 13.78 -3.35
C GLU A 22 1.42 13.76 -2.23
N PHE A 23 1.83 13.72 -0.96
CA PHE A 23 0.87 13.86 0.15
C PHE A 23 0.17 15.22 0.19
N ARG A 24 0.81 16.31 -0.27
CA ARG A 24 0.11 17.61 -0.42
C ARG A 24 -0.95 17.55 -1.53
N ALA A 25 -0.72 16.78 -2.60
CA ALA A 25 -1.72 16.55 -3.64
C ALA A 25 -2.88 15.68 -3.11
N ILE A 26 -2.56 14.58 -2.41
CA ILE A 26 -3.54 13.65 -1.82
C ILE A 26 -4.48 14.36 -0.83
N ARG A 27 -3.95 15.25 0.01
CA ARG A 27 -4.76 16.07 0.95
C ARG A 27 -5.85 16.89 0.24
N LYS A 28 -5.61 17.35 -0.99
CA LYS A 28 -6.60 18.07 -1.80
C LYS A 28 -7.55 17.10 -2.50
N LEU A 29 -7.06 15.92 -2.85
CA LEU A 29 -7.76 14.89 -3.60
C LEU A 29 -8.86 14.23 -2.76
N ILE A 30 -8.53 13.85 -1.52
CA ILE A 30 -9.42 13.07 -0.64
C ILE A 30 -10.74 13.80 -0.33
N VAL A 31 -10.73 15.14 -0.38
CA VAL A 31 -11.95 15.96 -0.18
C VAL A 31 -12.97 15.74 -1.31
N LYS A 32 -12.51 15.48 -2.53
CA LYS A 32 -13.36 15.29 -3.73
C LYS A 32 -13.56 13.83 -4.08
N TYR A 33 -12.58 12.99 -3.77
CA TYR A 33 -12.55 11.57 -4.13
C TYR A 33 -12.35 10.73 -2.87
N PRO A 34 -13.37 10.60 -2.01
CA PRO A 34 -13.25 9.97 -0.69
C PRO A 34 -13.31 8.45 -0.71
N TYR A 35 -13.37 7.80 -1.88
CA TYR A 35 -13.30 6.34 -2.00
C TYR A 35 -11.88 5.93 -2.33
N VAL A 36 -11.25 5.16 -1.44
CA VAL A 36 -9.83 4.81 -1.53
C VAL A 36 -9.72 3.30 -1.69
N ALA A 37 -9.34 2.84 -2.88
CA ALA A 37 -8.95 1.45 -3.09
C ALA A 37 -7.48 1.25 -2.71
N MET A 38 -7.19 0.16 -2.01
CA MET A 38 -5.87 -0.14 -1.49
C MET A 38 -5.42 -1.56 -1.82
N ASP A 39 -4.13 -1.67 -2.13
CA ASP A 39 -3.42 -2.92 -2.32
C ASP A 39 -1.97 -2.80 -1.81
N THR A 40 -1.33 -3.91 -1.42
CA THR A 40 0.03 -3.91 -0.87
C THR A 40 0.85 -5.09 -1.37
N GLU A 41 2.14 -4.84 -1.58
CA GLU A 41 3.13 -5.89 -1.83
C GLU A 41 4.02 -6.09 -0.60
N PHE A 42 4.18 -7.34 -0.18
CA PHE A 42 4.93 -7.75 1.00
C PHE A 42 5.78 -9.00 0.67
N PRO A 43 6.85 -9.28 1.44
CA PRO A 43 7.83 -10.32 1.11
C PRO A 43 7.36 -11.75 1.45
N GLY A 44 6.06 -12.03 1.33
CA GLY A 44 5.48 -13.36 1.53
C GLY A 44 5.23 -13.75 2.98
N ILE A 45 5.30 -15.04 3.26
CA ILE A 45 5.08 -15.64 4.58
C ILE A 45 6.34 -16.41 4.98
N VAL A 46 6.98 -16.01 6.07
CA VAL A 46 8.20 -16.62 6.60
C VAL A 46 7.98 -17.35 7.93
N VAL A 47 6.94 -16.99 8.68
CA VAL A 47 6.63 -17.57 9.99
C VAL A 47 5.29 -18.30 9.96
N ARG A 48 5.25 -19.49 10.58
CA ARG A 48 4.00 -20.20 10.90
C ARG A 48 3.92 -20.43 12.41
N PRO A 49 2.81 -20.08 13.06
CA PRO A 49 2.69 -20.24 14.49
C PRO A 49 2.58 -21.72 14.85
N LEU A 50 3.32 -22.16 15.86
CA LEU A 50 3.26 -23.52 16.41
C LEU A 50 2.32 -23.54 17.62
N GLY A 51 1.53 -24.61 17.76
CA GLY A 51 0.64 -24.82 18.91
C GLY A 51 -0.77 -25.27 18.52
N GLU A 52 -1.64 -25.36 19.53
CA GLU A 52 -3.06 -25.65 19.34
C GLU A 52 -3.86 -24.34 19.22
N PHE A 53 -4.75 -24.29 18.22
CA PHE A 53 -5.64 -23.16 17.97
C PHE A 53 -7.09 -23.64 18.07
N LYS A 54 -7.95 -22.84 18.70
CA LYS A 54 -9.35 -23.21 18.92
C LYS A 54 -10.14 -23.19 17.61
N THR A 55 -9.71 -22.35 16.66
CA THR A 55 -10.37 -22.21 15.36
C THR A 55 -9.34 -21.95 14.26
N THR A 56 -9.72 -22.27 13.01
CA THR A 56 -8.93 -21.91 11.82
C THR A 56 -8.74 -20.40 11.71
N ALA A 57 -9.74 -19.60 12.09
CA ALA A 57 -9.66 -18.14 12.07
C ALA A 57 -8.61 -17.60 13.05
N GLU A 58 -8.53 -18.19 14.25
CA GLU A 58 -7.50 -17.84 15.23
C GLU A 58 -6.09 -18.16 14.70
N TYR A 59 -5.91 -19.34 14.12
CA TYR A 59 -4.64 -19.72 13.47
C TYR A 59 -4.25 -18.74 12.35
N GLN A 60 -5.20 -18.41 11.46
CA GLN A 60 -4.99 -17.47 10.36
C GLN A 60 -4.61 -16.07 10.88
N TYR A 61 -5.30 -15.57 11.91
CA TYR A 61 -5.00 -14.30 12.53
C TYR A 61 -3.60 -14.26 13.14
N GLN A 62 -3.19 -15.35 13.83
CA GLN A 62 -1.86 -15.44 14.43
C GLN A 62 -0.77 -15.52 13.36
N CYS A 63 -1.00 -16.29 12.30
CA CYS A 63 -0.10 -16.36 11.16
C CYS A 63 0.08 -14.97 10.53
N LEU A 64 -1.02 -14.28 10.26
CA LEU A 64 -1.01 -12.89 9.78
C LEU A 64 -0.24 -11.98 10.73
N LYS A 65 -0.59 -11.99 12.02
CA LYS A 65 0.02 -11.14 13.04
C LYS A 65 1.54 -11.26 13.03
N LEU A 66 2.05 -12.49 13.11
CA LEU A 66 3.48 -12.72 13.21
C LEU A 66 4.21 -12.24 11.96
N ASN A 67 3.67 -12.54 10.77
CA ASN A 67 4.32 -12.11 9.54
C ASN A 67 4.28 -10.58 9.39
N VAL A 68 3.20 -9.90 9.78
CA VAL A 68 3.16 -8.43 9.78
C VAL A 68 4.13 -7.83 10.79
N ASP A 69 4.26 -8.42 11.98
CA ASP A 69 5.17 -7.93 13.02
C ASP A 69 6.65 -8.11 12.62
N PHE A 70 6.97 -9.11 11.79
CA PHE A 70 8.35 -9.45 11.39
C PHE A 70 8.77 -8.92 10.02
N LEU A 71 7.83 -8.75 9.09
CA LEU A 71 8.13 -8.39 7.71
C LEU A 71 7.90 -6.91 7.46
N LYS A 72 8.74 -6.33 6.60
CA LYS A 72 8.55 -4.97 6.11
C LYS A 72 7.70 -4.97 4.85
N ILE A 73 6.83 -3.98 4.72
CA ILE A 73 6.08 -3.70 3.48
C ILE A 73 7.04 -3.26 2.38
N ILE A 74 6.74 -3.60 1.12
CA ILE A 74 7.55 -3.21 -0.06
C ILE A 74 6.83 -2.12 -0.84
N GLN A 75 5.53 -2.30 -1.12
CA GLN A 75 4.70 -1.29 -1.77
C GLN A 75 3.31 -1.17 -1.16
N LEU A 76 2.73 0.02 -1.29
CA LEU A 76 1.32 0.31 -1.07
C LEU A 76 0.77 1.08 -2.27
N GLY A 77 -0.29 0.57 -2.89
CA GLY A 77 -1.06 1.26 -3.90
C GLY A 77 -2.29 1.91 -3.28
N LEU A 78 -2.50 3.20 -3.50
CA LEU A 78 -3.74 3.90 -3.16
C LEU A 78 -4.38 4.51 -4.42
N THR A 79 -5.63 4.17 -4.70
CA THR A 79 -6.39 4.71 -5.84
C THR A 79 -7.63 5.45 -5.34
N PHE A 80 -7.84 6.66 -5.83
CA PHE A 80 -8.89 7.57 -5.35
C PHE A 80 -10.04 7.68 -6.36
N MET A 81 -11.27 7.62 -5.86
CA MET A 81 -12.50 7.68 -6.66
C MET A 81 -13.58 8.49 -5.92
N ASP A 82 -14.56 9.00 -6.68
CA ASP A 82 -15.76 9.59 -6.12
C ASP A 82 -16.86 8.54 -5.87
N SER A 83 -18.00 8.98 -5.34
CA SER A 83 -19.16 8.10 -5.05
C SER A 83 -19.78 7.42 -6.27
N GLN A 84 -19.45 7.86 -7.48
CA GLN A 84 -19.91 7.26 -8.74
C GLN A 84 -18.84 6.34 -9.35
N GLY A 85 -17.72 6.13 -8.65
CA GLY A 85 -16.59 5.34 -9.14
C GLY A 85 -15.75 6.06 -10.19
N LYS A 86 -15.86 7.39 -10.31
CA LYS A 86 -15.04 8.17 -11.24
C LYS A 86 -13.73 8.58 -10.57
N SER A 87 -12.63 8.31 -11.26
CA SER A 87 -11.28 8.70 -10.84
C SER A 87 -11.00 10.17 -11.17
N PRO A 88 -10.09 10.83 -10.41
CA PRO A 88 -9.63 12.17 -10.75
C PRO A 88 -8.93 12.20 -12.12
N PRO A 89 -9.04 13.31 -12.86
CA PRO A 89 -8.26 13.49 -14.08
C PRO A 89 -6.76 13.58 -13.74
N GLY A 90 -5.91 12.89 -14.51
CA GLY A 90 -4.46 12.85 -14.28
C GLY A 90 -4.05 11.73 -13.34
N VAL A 91 -3.45 12.08 -12.20
CA VAL A 91 -2.98 11.10 -11.21
C VAL A 91 -4.17 10.63 -10.38
N CYS A 92 -4.54 9.36 -10.53
CA CYS A 92 -5.59 8.72 -9.75
C CYS A 92 -5.05 7.67 -8.77
N SER A 93 -3.85 7.16 -9.03
CA SER A 93 -3.26 6.08 -8.27
C SER A 93 -1.85 6.48 -7.85
N TYR A 94 -1.54 6.24 -6.58
CA TYR A 94 -0.23 6.50 -5.99
C TYR A 94 0.38 5.17 -5.57
N GLN A 95 1.57 4.89 -6.06
CA GLN A 95 2.34 3.69 -5.72
C GLN A 95 3.48 4.11 -4.80
N PHE A 96 3.32 3.88 -3.50
CA PHE A 96 4.33 4.16 -2.49
C PHE A 96 5.33 3.02 -2.44
N ASN A 97 6.61 3.34 -2.63
CA ASN A 97 7.71 2.39 -2.63
C ASN A 97 8.51 2.54 -1.34
N PHE A 98 8.47 1.54 -0.47
CA PHE A 98 9.10 1.59 0.86
C PHE A 98 10.54 1.12 0.84
N ASN A 99 11.31 1.57 1.84
CA ASN A 99 12.67 1.10 2.05
C ASN A 99 12.67 -0.40 2.36
N PHE A 100 13.43 -1.16 1.57
CA PHE A 100 13.56 -2.60 1.73
C PHE A 100 14.96 -3.05 1.30
N ASN A 101 15.63 -3.82 2.15
CA ASN A 101 17.00 -4.26 1.95
C ASN A 101 17.09 -5.80 1.98
N LEU A 102 17.41 -6.42 0.84
CA LEU A 102 17.52 -7.88 0.71
C LEU A 102 18.65 -8.51 1.53
N ALA A 103 19.63 -7.74 2.02
CA ALA A 103 20.69 -8.25 2.89
C ALA A 103 20.30 -8.24 4.37
N MET A 104 19.35 -7.38 4.76
CA MET A 104 19.03 -7.09 6.16
C MET A 104 17.63 -7.56 6.56
N ASP A 105 16.66 -7.49 5.65
CA ASP A 105 15.26 -7.73 5.94
C ASP A 105 14.87 -9.19 5.68
N MET A 106 13.90 -9.69 6.46
CA MET A 106 13.38 -11.05 6.27
C MET A 106 12.45 -11.12 5.07
N TYR A 107 12.50 -12.23 4.34
CA TYR A 107 11.62 -12.48 3.19
C TYR A 107 11.52 -13.97 2.85
N ALA A 108 10.45 -14.33 2.12
CA ALA A 108 10.35 -15.61 1.44
C ALA A 108 10.97 -15.52 0.05
N GLN A 109 11.89 -16.44 -0.27
CA GLN A 109 12.64 -16.43 -1.53
C GLN A 109 11.72 -16.41 -2.77
N ASP A 110 10.72 -17.30 -2.79
CA ASP A 110 9.74 -17.40 -3.89
C ASP A 110 8.99 -16.08 -4.11
N SER A 111 8.70 -15.33 -3.04
CA SER A 111 8.01 -14.04 -3.11
C SER A 111 8.90 -12.96 -3.70
N ILE A 112 10.19 -12.91 -3.31
CA ILE A 112 11.14 -11.96 -3.91
C ILE A 112 11.33 -12.24 -5.40
N GLU A 113 11.46 -13.49 -5.80
CA GLU A 113 11.61 -13.86 -7.21
C GLU A 113 10.37 -13.50 -8.04
N LEU A 114 9.18 -13.69 -7.47
CA LEU A 114 7.93 -13.27 -8.10
C LEU A 114 7.89 -11.74 -8.27
N LEU A 115 8.19 -10.99 -7.20
CA LEU A 115 8.19 -9.53 -7.22
C LEU A 115 9.23 -8.96 -8.20
N GLN A 116 10.43 -9.55 -8.26
CA GLN A 116 11.45 -9.18 -9.26
C GLN A 116 10.94 -9.39 -10.69
N LYS A 117 10.28 -10.53 -10.97
CA LYS A 117 9.69 -10.81 -12.27
C LYS A 117 8.54 -9.86 -12.62
N SER A 118 7.80 -9.38 -11.62
CA SER A 118 6.76 -8.36 -11.77
C SER A 118 7.30 -6.93 -11.95
N GLY A 119 8.62 -6.74 -11.84
CA GLY A 119 9.28 -5.46 -12.12
C GLY A 119 9.73 -4.66 -10.90
N ILE A 120 9.66 -5.23 -9.69
CA ILE A 120 10.16 -4.58 -8.47
C ILE A 120 11.68 -4.44 -8.52
N GLN A 121 12.16 -3.21 -8.35
CA GLN A 121 13.58 -2.86 -8.38
C GLN A 121 14.13 -2.73 -6.95
N PHE A 122 14.46 -3.86 -6.32
CA PHE A 122 14.90 -3.89 -4.91
C PHE A 122 16.07 -2.97 -4.58
N LYS A 123 17.03 -2.80 -5.50
CA LYS A 123 18.12 -1.84 -5.31
C LYS A 123 17.61 -0.40 -5.14
N LYS A 124 16.58 -0.02 -5.90
CA LYS A 124 15.96 1.31 -5.78
C LYS A 124 15.15 1.44 -4.49
N HIS A 125 14.49 0.39 -4.03
CA HIS A 125 13.85 0.37 -2.72
C HIS A 125 14.87 0.58 -1.59
N GLU A 126 16.03 -0.06 -1.68
CA GLU A 126 17.11 0.12 -0.69
C GLU A 126 17.65 1.56 -0.67
N GLU A 127 17.86 2.18 -1.84
CA GLU A 127 18.51 3.49 -1.97
C GLU A 127 17.54 4.68 -1.83
N GLU A 128 16.30 4.55 -2.32
CA GLU A 128 15.34 5.66 -2.48
C GLU A 128 13.98 5.40 -1.81
N GLY A 129 13.80 4.23 -1.19
CA GLY A 129 12.52 3.84 -0.59
C GLY A 129 12.12 4.72 0.59
N ILE A 130 10.80 4.88 0.76
CA ILE A 130 10.20 5.67 1.82
C ILE A 130 10.41 4.98 3.18
N ASP A 131 10.80 5.76 4.20
CA ASP A 131 10.74 5.31 5.58
C ASP A 131 9.27 5.12 6.01
N PRO A 132 8.86 3.90 6.43
CA PRO A 132 7.51 3.65 6.92
C PRO A 132 7.04 4.61 8.01
N HIS A 133 7.95 5.10 8.87
CA HIS A 133 7.61 6.05 9.93
C HIS A 133 7.22 7.42 9.37
N LEU A 134 7.99 7.93 8.39
CA LEU A 134 7.65 9.17 7.68
C LEU A 134 6.31 9.04 6.95
N PHE A 135 6.09 7.90 6.28
CA PHE A 135 4.82 7.64 5.61
C PHE A 135 3.64 7.66 6.59
N ALA A 136 3.78 7.00 7.75
CA ALA A 136 2.74 6.95 8.78
C ALA A 136 2.39 8.35 9.32
N GLU A 137 3.39 9.21 9.54
CA GLU A 137 3.19 10.62 9.94
C GLU A 137 2.39 11.39 8.88
N LEU A 138 2.80 11.28 7.61
CA LEU A 138 2.14 11.97 6.50
C LEU A 138 0.70 11.46 6.30
N LEU A 139 0.48 10.15 6.39
CA LEU A 139 -0.84 9.52 6.27
C LEU A 139 -1.78 9.97 7.39
N THR A 140 -1.31 9.96 8.64
CA THR A 140 -2.11 10.36 9.81
C THR A 140 -2.68 11.77 9.68
N THR A 141 -1.92 12.68 9.06
CA THR A 141 -2.30 14.09 8.86
C THR A 141 -2.85 14.39 7.45
N SER A 142 -3.11 13.36 6.65
CA SER A 142 -3.55 13.53 5.25
C SER A 142 -5.06 13.70 5.08
N GLY A 143 -5.85 13.27 6.06
CA GLY A 143 -7.31 13.13 5.94
C GLY A 143 -7.77 11.86 5.22
N VAL A 144 -6.85 10.97 4.81
CA VAL A 144 -7.16 9.66 4.22
C VAL A 144 -7.57 8.64 5.28
N VAL A 145 -7.05 8.78 6.49
CA VAL A 145 -7.41 7.97 7.67
C VAL A 145 -8.11 8.84 8.73
N PHE A 146 -8.80 8.19 9.66
CA PHE A 146 -9.54 8.85 10.77
C PHE A 146 -10.67 9.79 10.35
N MET A 147 -11.16 9.69 9.11
CA MET A 147 -12.26 10.50 8.58
C MET A 147 -13.46 9.60 8.27
N GLU A 148 -14.62 9.87 8.89
CA GLU A 148 -15.84 9.08 8.71
C GLU A 148 -16.41 9.13 7.28
N ASN A 149 -16.10 10.20 6.54
CA ASN A 149 -16.55 10.38 5.17
C ASN A 149 -15.67 9.67 4.13
N VAL A 150 -14.59 8.99 4.54
CA VAL A 150 -13.70 8.24 3.65
C VAL A 150 -14.08 6.75 3.66
N THR A 151 -14.27 6.18 2.46
CA THR A 151 -14.63 4.78 2.28
C THR A 151 -13.46 4.00 1.70
N TRP A 152 -13.02 2.95 2.40
CA TRP A 152 -11.94 2.09 1.94
C TRP A 152 -12.47 0.88 1.16
N LEU A 153 -11.87 0.62 0.00
CA LEU A 153 -12.11 -0.53 -0.84
C LEU A 153 -10.88 -1.43 -0.80
N SER A 154 -11.07 -2.73 -0.62
CA SER A 154 -9.98 -3.70 -0.54
C SER A 154 -10.42 -5.03 -1.12
N PHE A 155 -9.44 -5.83 -1.55
CA PHE A 155 -9.65 -7.17 -2.07
C PHE A 155 -8.80 -8.15 -1.26
N HIS A 156 -9.38 -9.24 -0.78
CA HIS A 156 -8.72 -10.19 0.13
C HIS A 156 -8.00 -9.55 1.35
N ALA A 157 -8.57 -8.48 1.92
CA ALA A 157 -8.01 -7.70 3.03
C ALA A 157 -7.64 -8.50 4.29
N TYR A 158 -8.28 -9.66 4.50
CA TYR A 158 -7.99 -10.58 5.60
C TYR A 158 -6.59 -11.20 5.53
N VAL A 159 -5.95 -11.16 4.36
CA VAL A 159 -4.70 -11.88 4.15
C VAL A 159 -3.49 -11.06 4.59
N PHE A 160 -3.39 -9.74 4.37
CA PHE A 160 -2.30 -8.90 4.94
C PHE A 160 -2.57 -7.40 5.14
N HIS A 161 -3.71 -6.87 4.69
CA HIS A 161 -3.82 -5.43 4.40
C HIS A 161 -4.23 -4.54 5.59
N LEU A 162 -4.95 -5.06 6.59
CA LEU A 162 -5.62 -4.23 7.62
C LEU A 162 -4.83 -4.03 8.93
N LYS A 163 -3.64 -4.63 9.09
CA LYS A 163 -2.82 -4.47 10.30
C LYS A 163 -1.62 -3.53 10.14
N ALA A 164 -1.36 -3.05 8.93
CA ALA A 164 -0.25 -2.12 8.64
C ALA A 164 -0.65 -0.64 8.81
N MET A 165 -1.88 -0.36 9.27
CA MET A 165 -2.39 0.96 9.62
C MET A 165 -2.76 0.99 11.10
#